data_AF-G8ZV42-F1
#
_entry.id   AF-G8ZV42-F1
#
_cell.length_a   1.000
_cell.length_b   1.000
_cell.length_c   1.000
_cell.angle_alpha   90.00
_cell.angle_beta   90.00
_cell.angle_gamma   90.00
#
_symmetry.space_group_name_H-M   'P 1'
#
loop_
_entity.id
_entity.type
_entity.pdbx_description
1 polymer ?
#
loop_
_entity_poly.entity_id
_entity_poly.type
_entity_poly.pdbx_seq_one_letter_code
_entity_poly.pdbx_strand_id
1 'polypeptide(L)'
;MSSAVKYFYKGQETDLIVFVSSVDDVNEYLKDPSIGKLSQVVELFKVFTNNVGEGAEGELGEASKSQIANEFGQGKKIEEVIDIILKEGEPNAKVEKIERKGPGHSSV
;
A
#
# COMPACT_ATOMS: atom_id res chain seq x y z
N MET A 1 0.15 -15.38 13.30
CA MET A 1 0.33 -15.35 11.83
C MET A 1 0.12 -13.90 11.42
N SER A 2 1.19 -13.12 11.28
CA SER A 2 1.08 -11.69 10.94
C SER A 2 0.89 -11.58 9.43
N SER A 3 -0.34 -11.31 8.99
CA SER A 3 -0.69 -11.19 7.57
C SER A 3 -0.67 -9.72 7.16
N ALA A 4 0.51 -9.13 7.08
CA ALA A 4 0.64 -7.75 6.60
C ALA A 4 0.16 -7.63 5.15
N VAL A 5 -0.62 -6.59 4.90
CA VAL A 5 -1.14 -6.27 3.56
C VAL A 5 -0.15 -5.34 2.88
N LYS A 6 0.29 -5.73 1.68
CA LYS A 6 1.13 -4.89 0.84
C LYS A 6 0.25 -3.93 0.06
N TYR A 7 0.48 -2.64 0.15
CA TYR A 7 -0.14 -1.63 -0.69
C TYR A 7 0.85 -1.20 -1.77
N PHE A 8 0.42 -1.24 -3.02
CA PHE A 8 1.20 -0.90 -4.19
C PHE A 8 0.69 0.44 -4.72
N TYR A 9 1.59 1.40 -4.81
CA TYR A 9 1.35 2.69 -5.44
C TYR A 9 2.14 2.75 -6.73
N LYS A 10 1.41 2.90 -7.82
CA LYS A 10 2.01 3.06 -9.14
C LYS A 10 2.38 4.53 -9.33
N GLY A 11 3.65 4.83 -9.08
CA GLY A 11 4.22 6.15 -9.32
C GLY A 11 4.37 6.48 -10.81
N GLN A 12 4.94 7.66 -11.08
CA GLN A 12 5.24 8.12 -12.43
C GLN A 12 6.44 7.40 -13.03
N GLU A 13 7.52 7.29 -12.26
CA GLU A 13 8.77 6.63 -12.66
C GLU A 13 9.07 5.38 -11.84
N THR A 14 8.62 5.32 -10.58
CA THR A 14 8.95 4.22 -9.66
C THR A 14 7.71 3.73 -8.91
N ASP A 15 7.51 2.40 -8.89
CA ASP A 15 6.48 1.79 -8.06
C ASP A 15 6.91 1.77 -6.59
N LEU A 16 5.99 2.14 -5.72
CA LEU A 16 6.23 2.25 -4.29
C LEU A 16 5.31 1.30 -3.54
N ILE A 17 5.83 0.71 -2.48
CA ILE A 17 5.17 -0.38 -1.77
C ILE A 17 5.26 -0.09 -0.27
N VAL A 18 4.14 -0.18 0.42
CA VAL A 18 4.07 -0.03 1.89
C VAL A 18 3.40 -1.23 2.52
N PHE A 19 3.76 -1.51 3.77
CA PHE A 19 3.22 -2.64 4.53
C PHE A 19 2.32 -2.13 5.63
N VAL A 20 1.06 -2.55 5.61
CA VAL A 20 0.07 -2.23 6.64
C VAL A 20 -0.38 -3.48 7.36
N SER A 21 -0.88 -3.32 8.57
CA SER A 21 -1.42 -4.42 9.37
C SER A 21 -2.69 -5.00 8.77
N SER A 22 -3.60 -4.17 8.24
CA SER A 22 -4.85 -4.64 7.60
C SER A 22 -5.52 -3.56 6.75
N VAL A 23 -6.35 -3.98 5.78
CA VAL A 23 -7.17 -3.06 4.96
C VAL A 23 -8.22 -2.33 5.82
N ASP A 24 -8.71 -2.95 6.88
CA ASP A 24 -9.69 -2.35 7.79
C ASP A 24 -9.12 -1.14 8.54
N ASP A 25 -7.92 -1.28 9.12
CA ASP A 25 -7.15 -0.18 9.71
C ASP A 25 -6.90 0.95 8.72
N VAL A 26 -6.57 0.63 7.47
CA VAL A 26 -6.43 1.65 6.41
C VAL A 26 -7.76 2.34 6.15
N ASN A 27 -8.87 1.62 6.07
CA ASN A 27 -10.18 2.22 5.85
C ASN A 27 -10.62 3.12 7.01
N GLU A 28 -10.35 2.73 8.25
CA GLU A 28 -10.55 3.56 9.44
C GLU A 28 -9.65 4.80 9.42
N TYR A 29 -8.39 4.64 9.02
CA TYR A 29 -7.44 5.73 8.84
C TYR A 29 -7.87 6.69 7.73
N LEU A 30 -8.38 6.20 6.60
CA LEU A 30 -8.84 7.03 5.49
C LEU A 30 -10.03 7.93 5.89
N LYS A 31 -10.84 7.51 6.87
CA LYS A 31 -11.90 8.36 7.46
C LYS A 31 -11.34 9.50 8.30
N ASP A 32 -10.23 9.27 8.99
CA ASP A 32 -9.59 10.23 9.91
C ASP A 32 -8.05 10.11 9.84
N PRO A 33 -7.42 10.66 8.78
CA PRO A 33 -6.00 10.50 8.53
C PRO A 33 -5.20 11.30 9.57
N SER A 34 -4.49 10.58 10.43
CA SER A 34 -3.68 11.17 11.52
C SER A 34 -2.34 10.46 11.64
N ILE A 35 -1.27 11.23 11.67
CA ILE A 35 0.12 10.75 11.78
C ILE A 35 0.30 9.76 12.96
N GLY A 36 -0.35 10.01 14.11
CA GLY A 36 -0.28 9.11 15.27
C GLY A 36 -0.98 7.76 15.09
N LYS A 37 -2.02 7.68 14.23
CA LYS A 37 -2.72 6.43 13.88
C LYS A 37 -1.96 5.65 12.82
N LEU A 38 -1.23 6.36 11.96
CA LEU A 38 -0.36 5.78 10.95
C LEU A 38 0.59 4.74 11.56
N SER A 39 1.05 4.95 12.80
CA SER A 39 1.91 3.99 13.51
C SER A 39 1.25 2.72 14.00
N GLN A 40 -0.08 2.68 14.05
CA GLN A 40 -0.84 1.49 14.40
C GLN A 40 -1.30 0.75 13.15
N VAL A 41 -1.53 1.51 12.06
CA VAL A 41 -1.99 0.99 10.77
C VAL A 41 -0.83 0.40 9.97
N VAL A 42 0.34 1.05 10.02
CA VAL A 42 1.51 0.70 9.21
C VAL A 42 2.45 -0.18 10.02
N GLU A 43 2.82 -1.32 9.46
CA GLU A 43 3.71 -2.27 10.14
C GLU A 43 5.17 -1.78 10.08
N LEU A 44 5.55 -1.12 8.98
CA LEU A 44 6.87 -0.55 8.77
C LEU A 44 6.75 0.87 8.23
N PHE A 45 7.24 1.87 8.99
CA PHE A 45 7.38 3.27 8.53
C PHE A 45 8.50 3.43 7.50
N LYS A 46 8.43 2.63 6.44
CA LYS A 46 9.39 2.57 5.36
C LYS A 46 8.63 2.36 4.07
N VAL A 47 9.07 3.06 3.05
CA VAL A 47 8.57 2.89 1.69
C VAL A 47 9.53 1.97 0.99
N PHE A 48 9.00 0.92 0.40
CA PHE A 48 9.73 -0.05 -0.40
C PHE A 48 9.50 0.24 -1.88
N THR A 49 10.34 -0.30 -2.73
CA THR A 49 10.21 -0.21 -4.18
C THR A 49 10.68 -1.51 -4.82
N ASN A 50 10.16 -1.83 -6.00
CA ASN A 50 10.68 -2.90 -6.84
C ASN A 50 12.00 -2.44 -7.47
N ASN A 51 13.11 -2.60 -6.74
CA ASN A 51 14.41 -2.31 -7.36
C ASN A 51 14.56 -3.23 -8.58
N VAL A 52 14.84 -2.63 -9.74
CA VAL A 52 14.91 -3.29 -11.06
C VAL A 52 15.93 -4.43 -11.00
N GLY A 53 15.42 -5.62 -10.70
CA GLY A 53 16.09 -6.91 -10.80
C GLY A 53 15.09 -7.85 -11.43
N GLU A 54 15.42 -8.38 -12.59
CA GLU A 54 14.55 -9.15 -13.47
C GLU A 54 13.93 -10.35 -12.74
N GLY A 55 12.71 -10.20 -12.22
CA GLY A 55 11.94 -11.29 -11.62
C GLY A 55 10.82 -10.82 -10.70
N ALA A 56 9.64 -11.43 -10.81
CA ALA A 56 8.50 -11.21 -9.92
C ALA A 56 8.75 -11.62 -8.45
N GLU A 57 9.94 -12.16 -8.15
CA GLU A 57 10.43 -12.61 -6.84
C GLU A 57 11.61 -11.78 -6.32
N GLY A 58 11.90 -10.62 -6.95
CA GLY A 58 12.96 -9.72 -6.53
C GLY A 58 12.76 -9.18 -5.11
N GLU A 59 13.85 -9.08 -4.35
CA GLU A 59 13.83 -8.49 -3.01
C GLU A 59 13.33 -7.05 -3.08
N LEU A 60 12.35 -6.71 -2.23
CA LEU A 60 11.84 -5.34 -2.13
C LEU A 60 12.93 -4.46 -1.51
N GLY A 61 13.43 -3.51 -2.29
CA GLY A 61 14.41 -2.54 -1.83
C GLY A 61 13.75 -1.43 -1.01
N GLU A 62 14.47 -0.84 -0.06
CA GLU A 62 14.03 0.40 0.58
C GLU A 62 14.14 1.55 -0.44
N ALA A 63 13.05 2.29 -0.63
CA ALA A 63 13.04 3.44 -1.52
C ALA A 63 13.93 4.54 -0.93
N SER A 64 14.89 5.01 -1.73
CA SER A 64 15.76 6.10 -1.30
C SER A 64 14.98 7.41 -1.22
N LYS A 65 15.39 8.32 -0.30
CA LYS A 65 14.80 9.67 -0.19
C LYS A 65 14.75 10.40 -1.52
N SER A 66 15.74 10.21 -2.39
CA SER A 66 15.79 10.79 -3.72
C SER A 66 14.67 10.26 -4.63
N GLN A 67 14.37 8.96 -4.60
CA GLN A 67 13.28 8.36 -5.40
C GLN A 67 11.92 8.89 -4.95
N ILE A 68 11.69 8.90 -3.64
CA ILE A 68 10.46 9.46 -3.04
C ILE A 68 10.31 10.94 -3.40
N ALA A 69 11.40 11.71 -3.32
CA ALA A 69 11.39 13.13 -3.67
C ALA A 69 11.15 13.38 -5.16
N ASN A 70 11.55 12.43 -6.03
CA ASN A 70 11.27 12.51 -7.45
C ASN A 70 9.79 12.24 -7.76
N GLU A 71 9.19 11.29 -7.02
CA GLU A 71 7.77 10.93 -7.16
C GLU A 71 6.80 11.96 -6.56
N PHE A 72 7.04 12.39 -5.32
CA PHE A 72 6.11 13.25 -4.57
C PHE A 72 6.60 14.69 -4.34
N GLY A 73 7.84 15.00 -4.74
CA GLY A 73 8.49 16.28 -4.52
C GLY A 73 9.48 16.29 -3.35
N GLN A 74 10.51 17.13 -3.48
CA GLN A 74 11.54 17.33 -2.45
C GLN A 74 10.94 17.91 -1.16
N GLY A 75 11.34 17.34 -0.01
CA GLY A 75 10.91 17.80 1.32
C GLY A 75 9.68 17.07 1.90
N LYS A 76 9.13 16.07 1.20
CA LYS A 76 8.08 15.21 1.75
C LYS A 76 8.63 14.28 2.84
N LYS A 77 7.87 14.14 3.93
CA LYS A 77 8.15 13.17 4.99
C LYS A 77 7.66 11.79 4.58
N ILE A 78 8.27 10.75 5.17
CA ILE A 78 7.84 9.36 4.95
C ILE A 78 6.37 9.18 5.33
N GLU A 79 5.91 9.83 6.40
CA GLU A 79 4.52 9.78 6.87
C GLU A 79 3.53 10.29 5.81
N GLU A 80 3.83 11.44 5.21
CA GLU A 80 3.01 12.05 4.14
C GLU A 80 2.98 11.17 2.89
N VAL A 81 4.11 10.54 2.58
CA VAL A 81 4.23 9.65 1.43
C VAL A 81 3.40 8.40 1.64
N ILE A 82 3.46 7.80 2.83
CA ILE A 82 2.65 6.64 3.15
C ILE A 82 1.16 7.02 3.10
N ASP A 83 0.77 8.18 3.64
CA ASP A 83 -0.61 8.67 3.55
C ASP A 83 -1.11 8.76 2.09
N ILE A 84 -0.29 9.30 1.18
CA ILE A 84 -0.62 9.37 -0.25
C ILE A 84 -0.74 7.96 -0.84
N ILE A 85 0.21 7.07 -0.53
CA ILE A 85 0.19 5.68 -1.00
C ILE A 85 -1.04 4.92 -0.48
N LEU A 86 -1.53 5.19 0.73
CA LEU A 86 -2.74 4.56 1.25
C LEU A 86 -4.01 5.10 0.59
N LYS A 87 -4.01 6.37 0.17
CA LYS A 87 -5.13 7.02 -0.51
C LYS A 87 -5.24 6.66 -1.99
N GLU A 88 -4.10 6.65 -2.68
CA GLU A 88 -4.00 6.49 -4.13
C GLU A 88 -3.53 5.09 -4.55
N GLY A 89 -2.90 4.34 -3.64
CA GLY A 89 -2.40 3.01 -3.91
C GLY A 89 -3.46 1.93 -3.75
N GLU A 90 -3.16 0.75 -4.28
CA GLU A 90 -4.04 -0.40 -4.24
C GLU A 90 -3.46 -1.48 -3.31
N PRO A 91 -4.27 -2.08 -2.42
CA PRO A 91 -3.82 -3.25 -1.70
C PRO A 91 -3.57 -4.37 -2.71
N ASN A 92 -2.38 -4.98 -2.68
CA ASN A 92 -2.12 -6.31 -3.21
C ASN A 92 -2.74 -7.34 -2.28
N ALA A 93 -4.03 -7.15 -2.10
CA ALA A 93 -4.89 -8.20 -1.73
C ALA A 93 -4.76 -9.24 -2.86
N LYS A 94 -4.09 -10.34 -2.55
CA LYS A 94 -4.71 -11.65 -2.77
C LYS A 94 -6.00 -11.70 -1.93
N VAL A 95 -6.91 -10.74 -2.13
CA VAL A 95 -8.33 -11.04 -2.09
C VAL A 95 -8.43 -12.00 -3.26
N GLU A 96 -8.36 -13.28 -2.91
CA GLU A 96 -9.45 -14.15 -3.30
C GLU A 96 -10.71 -13.31 -3.08
N LYS A 97 -11.10 -12.57 -4.12
CA LYS A 97 -12.48 -12.17 -4.34
C LYS A 97 -13.16 -13.53 -4.34
N ILE A 98 -13.53 -14.01 -3.15
CA ILE A 98 -14.65 -14.90 -2.98
C ILE A 98 -15.75 -14.15 -3.71
N GLU A 99 -15.95 -14.55 -4.96
CA GLU A 99 -17.07 -14.17 -5.78
C GLU A 99 -18.31 -14.43 -4.93
N ARG A 100 -18.76 -13.40 -4.21
CA ARG A 100 -20.16 -13.30 -3.82
C ARG A 100 -20.91 -12.90 -5.07
N LYS A 101 -20.90 -13.76 -6.08
CA LYS A 101 -22.02 -13.85 -7.01
C LYS A 101 -23.10 -14.54 -6.19
N GLY A 102 -24.00 -13.73 -5.62
CA GLY A 102 -25.06 -14.21 -4.75
C GLY A 102 -25.91 -15.31 -5.40
N PRO A 103 -26.65 -16.10 -4.62
CA PRO A 103 -27.59 -17.06 -5.17
C PRO A 103 -28.73 -16.30 -5.85
N GLY A 104 -28.58 -16.04 -7.15
CA GLY A 104 -29.65 -15.65 -8.04
C GLY A 104 -30.56 -16.84 -8.26
N HIS A 105 -31.36 -17.18 -7.25
CA HIS A 105 -32.58 -17.95 -7.43
C HIS A 105 -33.52 -17.08 -8.28
N SER A 106 -33.89 -17.53 -9.49
CA SER A 106 -35.27 -17.52 -10.02
C SER A 106 -35.32 -17.73 -11.53
N SER A 107 -36.05 -18.77 -11.92
CA SER A 107 -37.03 -18.81 -13.03
C SER A 107 -36.45 -18.72 -14.46
N VAL A 108 -36.74 -19.62 -15.41
CA VAL A 108 -37.96 -20.41 -15.74
C VAL A 108 -37.58 -21.71 -16.43
#